data_AF-A0A327Y409-F1
#
_entry.id   AF-A0A327Y409-F1
#
_cell.length_a   1.000
_cell.length_b   1.000
_cell.length_c   1.000
_cell.angle_alpha   90.00
_cell.angle_beta   90.00
_cell.angle_gamma   90.00
#
_symmetry.space_group_name_H-M   'P 1'
#
loop_
_entity.id
_entity.type
_entity.pdbx_description
1 polymer ?
#
loop_
_entity_poly.entity_id
_entity_poly.type
_entity_poly.pdbx_seq_one_letter_code
_entity_poly.pdbx_strand_id
1 'polypeptide(L)'
;MSDRVTRLKPLPRETPKMALIDHMFHEPLSRRVARLFETPFARRQRALAARVAALRAMSDRELSERGLSRDTILPHVFGGR
;
A
#
# COMPACT_ATOMS: atom_id res chain seq x y z
N MET A 1 62.39 -18.11 -33.70
CA MET A 1 62.12 -19.22 -32.75
C MET A 1 62.36 -18.73 -31.33
N SER A 2 61.30 -18.51 -30.56
CA SER A 2 61.28 -18.68 -29.10
C SER A 2 59.88 -18.32 -28.57
N ASP A 3 59.05 -19.35 -28.50
CA ASP A 3 57.83 -19.39 -27.70
C ASP A 3 58.17 -19.28 -26.21
N ARG A 4 57.51 -18.37 -25.49
CA ARG A 4 57.23 -18.51 -24.04
C ARG A 4 55.89 -17.88 -23.68
N VAL A 5 54.84 -18.65 -23.90
CA VAL A 5 53.82 -19.05 -22.90
C VAL A 5 53.70 -18.15 -21.65
N THR A 6 52.58 -17.42 -21.63
CA THR A 6 51.62 -17.29 -20.52
C THR A 6 52.17 -17.01 -19.11
N ARG A 7 52.00 -15.77 -18.65
CA ARG A 7 51.63 -15.49 -17.25
C ARG A 7 50.42 -14.57 -17.22
N LEU A 8 49.25 -15.19 -17.24
CA LEU A 8 48.02 -14.59 -16.73
C LEU A 8 48.27 -14.17 -15.29
N LYS A 9 48.28 -12.85 -15.06
CA LYS A 9 48.21 -12.25 -13.72
C LYS A 9 46.87 -12.69 -13.12
N PRO A 10 46.84 -13.45 -12.01
CA PRO A 10 45.57 -13.74 -11.35
C PRO A 10 45.01 -12.41 -10.81
N LEU A 11 43.80 -12.07 -11.24
CA LEU A 11 43.01 -10.99 -10.66
C LEU A 11 42.79 -11.29 -9.17
N PRO A 12 42.87 -10.29 -8.27
CA PRO A 12 42.52 -10.49 -6.87
C PRO A 12 41.03 -10.86 -6.77
N ARG A 13 40.77 -12.08 -6.28
CA ARG A 13 39.43 -12.56 -5.92
C ARG A 13 39.14 -12.20 -4.48
N GLU A 14 38.87 -10.92 -4.22
CA GLU A 14 38.34 -10.49 -2.93
C GLU A 14 37.22 -9.48 -3.16
N THR A 15 36.04 -10.01 -3.45
CA THR A 15 34.78 -9.32 -3.17
C THR A 15 34.47 -9.53 -1.69
N PRO A 16 34.58 -8.51 -0.82
CA PRO A 16 33.86 -8.58 0.43
C PRO A 16 32.36 -8.56 0.10
N LYS A 17 31.73 -9.72 0.30
CA LYS A 17 30.27 -9.98 0.32
C LYS A 17 29.52 -9.17 1.42
N MET A 18 29.98 -7.97 1.75
CA MET A 18 29.51 -7.15 2.87
C MET A 18 28.98 -5.79 2.43
N ALA A 19 28.58 -5.64 1.16
CA ALA A 19 27.83 -4.46 0.69
C ALA A 19 26.41 -4.80 0.23
N LEU A 20 25.90 -5.99 0.55
CA LEU A 20 24.56 -6.43 0.15
C LEU A 20 23.54 -6.38 1.30
N ILE A 21 24.00 -6.28 2.56
CA ILE A 21 23.14 -6.48 3.74
C ILE A 21 22.85 -5.17 4.48
N ASP A 22 23.61 -4.09 4.27
CA ASP A 22 23.37 -2.80 4.94
C ASP A 22 22.14 -2.05 4.42
N HIS A 23 21.59 -2.43 3.26
CA HIS A 23 20.35 -1.86 2.75
C HIS A 23 19.07 -2.51 3.29
N MET A 24 19.17 -3.58 4.08
CA MET A 24 17.98 -4.32 4.51
C MET A 24 17.30 -3.78 5.78
N PHE A 25 17.91 -2.84 6.50
CA PHE A 25 17.41 -2.41 7.83
C PHE A 25 17.01 -0.94 7.98
N HIS A 26 17.04 -0.14 6.91
CA HIS A 26 16.60 1.26 6.98
C HIS A 26 15.73 1.66 5.78
N GLU A 27 14.72 0.87 5.44
CA GLU A 27 13.58 1.46 4.74
C GLU A 27 12.79 2.27 5.78
N PRO A 28 12.74 3.61 5.68
CA PRO A 28 12.04 4.40 6.67
C PRO A 28 10.58 3.96 6.69
N LEU A 29 10.00 3.85 7.90
CA LEU A 29 8.59 3.49 8.09
C LEU A 29 7.69 4.28 7.13
N SER A 30 8.02 5.54 6.83
CA SER A 30 7.35 6.40 5.86
C SER A 30 7.30 5.86 4.42
N ARG A 31 8.31 5.12 3.93
CA ARG A 31 8.31 4.49 2.60
C ARG A 31 7.51 3.19 2.58
N ARG A 32 7.57 2.41 3.66
CA ARG A 32 6.75 1.21 3.83
C ARG A 32 5.27 1.58 3.97
N VAL A 33 4.99 2.62 4.75
CA VAL A 33 3.73 3.35 4.82
C VAL A 33 3.36 3.86 3.43
N ALA A 34 4.14 4.68 2.74
CA ALA A 34 3.78 5.17 1.39
C ALA A 34 3.37 4.06 0.40
N ARG A 35 4.03 2.89 0.42
CA ARG A 35 3.65 1.72 -0.41
C ARG A 35 2.42 0.97 0.11
N LEU A 36 2.25 0.86 1.42
CA LEU A 36 1.01 0.38 2.04
C LEU A 36 -0.11 1.44 2.03
N PHE A 37 0.16 2.68 1.59
CA PHE A 37 -0.72 3.84 1.70
C PHE A 37 -1.41 4.27 0.40
N GLU A 38 -1.37 3.42 -0.63
CA GLU A 38 -2.65 2.95 -1.19
C GLU A 38 -3.40 2.17 -0.10
N THR A 39 -3.83 2.88 0.94
CA THR A 39 -4.14 2.25 2.21
C THR A 39 -5.38 1.39 2.10
N PRO A 40 -5.42 0.21 2.75
CA PRO A 40 -6.68 -0.46 3.03
C PRO A 40 -7.66 0.49 3.75
N PHE A 41 -7.14 1.48 4.48
CA PHE A 41 -7.90 2.63 4.99
C PHE A 41 -8.54 3.48 3.87
N ALA A 42 -7.78 3.96 2.89
CA ALA A 42 -8.34 4.69 1.74
C ALA A 42 -9.39 3.86 0.99
N ARG A 43 -9.17 2.55 0.81
CA ARG A 43 -10.17 1.64 0.23
C ARG A 43 -11.45 1.58 1.08
N ARG A 44 -11.32 1.43 2.41
CA ARG A 44 -12.45 1.45 3.35
C ARG A 44 -13.18 2.80 3.34
N GLN A 45 -12.44 3.90 3.30
CA GLN A 45 -12.99 5.25 3.23
C GLN A 45 -13.77 5.46 1.93
N ARG A 46 -13.24 5.01 0.78
CA ARG A 46 -13.97 5.03 -0.50
C ARG A 46 -15.23 4.18 -0.45
N ALA A 47 -15.18 2.99 0.17
CA ALA A 47 -16.35 2.13 0.33
C ALA A 47 -17.44 2.76 1.20
N LEU A 48 -17.06 3.42 2.31
CA LEU A 48 -17.98 4.18 3.15
C LEU A 48 -18.57 5.37 2.40
N ALA A 49 -17.75 6.14 1.68
CA ALA A 49 -18.21 7.25 0.86
C ALA A 49 -19.19 6.80 -0.23
N ALA A 50 -18.90 5.69 -0.91
CA ALA A 50 -19.80 5.11 -1.91
C ALA A 50 -21.15 4.67 -1.29
N ARG A 51 -21.12 4.07 -0.09
CA ARG A 51 -22.34 3.72 0.65
C ARG A 51 -23.19 4.95 1.00
N VAL A 52 -22.56 6.01 1.52
CA VAL A 52 -23.26 7.27 1.81
C VAL A 52 -23.84 7.86 0.53
N ALA A 53 -23.08 7.87 -0.57
CA ALA A 53 -23.54 8.40 -1.85
C ALA A 53 -24.74 7.61 -2.39
N ALA A 54 -24.70 6.27 -2.30
CA ALA A 54 -25.82 5.41 -2.70
C ALA A 54 -27.10 5.70 -1.90
N LEU A 55 -26.99 5.85 -0.58
CA LEU A 55 -28.14 6.22 0.26
C LEU A 55 -28.63 7.64 -0.01
N ARG A 56 -27.73 8.57 -0.31
CA ARG A 56 -28.11 9.95 -0.69
C ARG A 56 -28.76 10.03 -2.07
N ALA A 57 -28.47 9.10 -2.97
CA ALA A 57 -29.11 9.03 -4.27
C ALA A 57 -30.55 8.48 -4.22
N MET A 58 -30.91 7.72 -3.18
CA MET A 58 -32.27 7.23 -2.97
C MET A 58 -33.23 8.38 -2.69
N SER A 59 -34.51 8.20 -2.99
CA SER A 59 -35.60 9.10 -2.60
C SER A 59 -35.93 8.98 -1.12
N ASP A 60 -36.63 9.99 -0.57
CA ASP A 60 -37.01 9.98 0.84
C ASP A 60 -37.96 8.83 1.19
N ARG A 61 -38.78 8.40 0.22
CA ARG A 61 -39.65 7.22 0.35
C ARG A 61 -38.83 5.94 0.45
N GLU A 62 -37.85 5.73 -0.42
CA GLU A 62 -37.00 4.53 -0.38
C GLU A 62 -36.15 4.49 0.90
N LEU A 63 -35.76 5.66 1.42
CA LEU A 63 -35.09 5.75 2.72
C LEU A 63 -36.02 5.37 3.87
N SER A 64 -37.26 5.86 3.88
CA SER A 64 -38.22 5.57 4.95
C SER A 64 -38.63 4.09 4.98
N GLU A 65 -38.76 3.44 3.82
CA GLU A 65 -38.96 1.99 3.70
C GLU A 65 -37.82 1.18 4.33
N ARG A 66 -36.62 1.77 4.41
CA ARG A 66 -35.44 1.21 5.09
C ARG A 66 -35.30 1.65 6.55
N GLY A 67 -36.27 2.39 7.08
CA GLY A 67 -36.21 2.98 8.43
C GLY A 67 -35.15 4.06 8.58
N LEU A 68 -34.76 4.70 7.48
CA LEU A 68 -33.75 5.76 7.43
C LEU A 68 -34.38 7.09 7.06
N SER A 69 -33.74 8.16 7.52
CA SER A 69 -33.98 9.54 7.15
C SER A 69 -32.66 10.18 6.71
N ARG A 70 -32.70 11.33 6.02
CA ARG A 70 -31.49 11.97 5.47
C ARG A 70 -30.43 12.27 6.54
N ASP A 71 -30.88 12.68 7.71
CA ASP A 71 -30.09 13.00 8.89
C ASP A 71 -29.50 11.75 9.57
N THR A 72 -30.16 10.60 9.49
CA THR A 72 -29.69 9.35 10.10
C THR A 72 -28.75 8.52 9.20
N ILE A 73 -28.57 8.89 7.92
CA ILE A 73 -27.64 8.21 6.99
C ILE A 73 -26.22 8.11 7.55
N LEU A 74 -25.65 9.21 8.06
CA LEU A 74 -24.26 9.21 8.57
C LEU A 74 -24.13 8.35 9.85
N PRO A 75 -24.96 8.54 10.89
CA PRO A 75 -24.96 7.65 12.05
C PRO A 75 -25.12 6.17 11.68
N HIS A 76 -26.00 5.86 10.72
CA HIS A 76 -26.23 4.49 10.26
C HIS A 76 -24.97 3.88 9.61
N VAL A 77 -24.32 4.62 8.69
CA VAL A 77 -23.14 4.11 7.96
C VAL A 77 -21.90 3.97 8.86
N PHE A 78 -21.72 4.86 9.84
CA PHE A 78 -20.53 4.87 10.70
C PHE A 78 -20.70 4.13 12.04
N GLY A 79 -21.94 3.97 12.52
CA GLY A 79 -22.27 3.42 13.84
C GLY A 79 -22.60 1.92 13.88
N GLY A 80 -22.80 1.25 12.74
CA GLY A 80 -23.12 -0.19 12.69
C GLY A 80 -21.91 -1.12 12.86
N ARG A 81 -20.99 -0.82 13.79
CA ARG A 81 -19.81 -1.65 14.08
C ARG A 81 -19.93 -2.37 15.42
#